data_AF-A0AAW2U105-F1
#
_entry.id   AF-A0AAW2U105-F1
#
_cell.length_a   1.000
_cell.length_b   1.000
_cell.length_c   1.000
_cell.angle_alpha   90.00
_cell.angle_beta   90.00
_cell.angle_gamma   90.00
#
_symmetry.space_group_name_H-M   'P 1'
#
loop_
_entity.id
_entity.type
_entity.pdbx_description
1 polymer ?
#
loop_
_entity_poly.entity_id
_entity_poly.type
_entity_poly.pdbx_seq_one_letter_code
_entity_poly.pdbx_strand_id
1 'polypeptide(L)'
;MNKRAPKTAAFLFTIRQKENESLRDYMQRFVEAVHEVPHVNHELLASIVQQNLLSERFKESIAGKSPTTMEDVLMRLQKYIRIEESNASDPFQSVKRKDRGEEKEPKKKKERNHLPSAGFTLYTP
;
A
#
# COMPACT_ATOMS: atom_id res chain seq x y z
N MET A 1 -26.40 -21.07 19.38
CA MET A 1 -25.94 -20.84 18.00
C MET A 1 -25.58 -19.37 17.85
N ASN A 2 -24.29 -19.04 17.75
CA ASN A 2 -23.86 -17.64 17.59
C ASN A 2 -23.87 -17.32 16.10
N LYS A 3 -25.00 -16.87 15.56
CA LYS A 3 -25.10 -16.41 14.18
C LYS A 3 -24.44 -15.04 14.08
N ARG A 4 -23.14 -15.00 13.73
CA ARG A 4 -22.52 -13.75 13.28
C ARG A 4 -23.12 -13.41 11.93
N ALA A 5 -23.70 -12.21 11.82
CA ALA A 5 -24.22 -11.73 10.55
C ALA A 5 -23.08 -11.69 9.50
N PRO A 6 -23.35 -12.02 8.23
CA PRO A 6 -22.34 -11.92 7.18
C PRO A 6 -21.85 -10.48 7.06
N LYS A 7 -20.52 -10.32 6.92
CA LYS A 7 -19.91 -9.02 6.68
C LYS A 7 -20.28 -8.54 5.28
N THR A 8 -20.59 -7.26 5.14
CA THR A 8 -20.95 -6.62 3.87
C THR A 8 -19.83 -5.69 3.41
N ALA A 9 -19.90 -5.17 2.19
CA ALA A 9 -18.92 -4.20 1.69
C ALA A 9 -18.76 -2.97 2.60
N ALA A 10 -19.82 -2.59 3.34
CA ALA A 10 -19.77 -1.52 4.35
C ALA A 10 -18.72 -1.79 5.45
N PHE A 11 -18.47 -3.07 5.79
CA PHE A 11 -17.44 -3.44 6.76
C PHE A 11 -16.03 -3.03 6.31
N LEU A 12 -15.74 -3.07 5.01
CA LEU A 12 -14.43 -2.72 4.48
C LEU A 12 -14.09 -1.23 4.68
N PHE A 13 -15.09 -0.34 4.71
CA PHE A 13 -14.89 1.09 5.03
C PHE A 13 -14.42 1.31 6.48
N THR A 14 -14.62 0.32 7.37
CA THR A 14 -14.15 0.40 8.76
C THR A 14 -12.67 0.05 8.88
N ILE A 15 -12.09 -0.62 7.87
CA ILE A 15 -10.68 -1.00 7.84
C ILE A 15 -9.87 0.20 7.35
N ARG A 16 -9.67 1.18 8.24
CA ARG A 16 -8.85 2.38 7.97
C ARG A 16 -7.40 2.16 8.39
N GLN A 17 -6.47 2.80 7.67
CA GLN A 17 -5.07 2.88 8.11
C GLN A 17 -5.02 3.65 9.42
N LYS A 18 -4.18 3.22 10.37
CA LYS A 18 -3.94 3.92 11.64
C LYS A 18 -2.70 4.81 11.53
N GLU A 19 -2.58 5.83 12.40
CA GLU A 19 -1.46 6.80 12.35
C GLU A 19 -0.08 6.16 12.48
N ASN A 20 0.05 5.09 13.29
CA ASN A 20 1.31 4.38 13.54
C ASN A 20 1.40 3.06 12.77
N GLU A 21 0.62 2.91 11.69
CA GLU A 21 0.56 1.68 10.92
C GLU A 21 1.18 1.86 9.54
N SER A 22 2.11 0.96 9.21
CA SER A 22 2.74 0.95 7.89
C SER A 22 1.73 0.64 6.79
N LEU A 23 2.01 1.10 5.56
CA LEU A 23 1.15 0.76 4.41
C LEU A 23 1.01 -0.75 4.20
N ARG A 24 2.05 -1.51 4.54
CA ARG A 24 2.08 -2.97 4.43
C ARG A 24 1.11 -3.63 5.42
N ASP A 25 1.16 -3.25 6.69
CA ASP A 25 0.31 -3.83 7.74
C ASP A 25 -1.16 -3.50 7.50
N TYR A 26 -1.43 -2.25 7.10
CA TYR A 26 -2.78 -1.83 6.70
C TYR A 26 -3.33 -2.72 5.57
N MET A 27 -2.55 -2.88 4.50
CA MET A 27 -3.02 -3.64 3.34
C MET A 27 -3.21 -5.13 3.66
N GLN A 28 -2.40 -5.69 4.56
CA GLN A 28 -2.59 -7.06 5.02
C GLN A 28 -3.95 -7.23 5.74
N ARG A 29 -4.29 -6.33 6.68
CA ARG A 29 -5.61 -6.33 7.33
C ARG A 29 -6.75 -6.13 6.33
N PHE A 30 -6.53 -5.29 5.31
CA PHE A 30 -7.53 -5.04 4.28
C PHE A 30 -7.83 -6.29 3.47
N VAL A 31 -6.80 -7.01 3.00
CA VAL A 31 -6.97 -8.27 2.24
C VAL A 31 -7.66 -9.33 3.08
N GLU A 32 -7.27 -9.49 4.35
CA GLU A 32 -7.93 -10.42 5.28
C GLU A 32 -9.43 -10.10 5.41
N ALA A 33 -9.79 -8.81 5.52
CA ALA A 33 -11.17 -8.38 5.59
C ALA A 33 -11.95 -8.62 4.28
N VAL A 34 -11.31 -8.47 3.12
CA VAL A 34 -11.92 -8.75 1.81
C VAL A 34 -12.31 -10.21 1.69
N HIS A 35 -11.48 -11.15 2.17
CA HIS A 35 -11.82 -12.57 2.16
C HIS A 35 -13.05 -12.93 3.00
N GLU A 36 -13.45 -12.07 3.94
CA GLU A 36 -14.67 -12.27 4.73
C GLU A 36 -15.93 -11.67 4.10
N VAL A 37 -15.79 -10.92 2.99
CA VAL A 37 -16.92 -10.25 2.32
C VAL A 37 -17.13 -10.86 0.92
N PRO A 38 -18.23 -11.56 0.68
CA PRO A 38 -18.50 -12.16 -0.63
C PRO A 38 -18.87 -11.10 -1.67
N HIS A 39 -18.53 -11.37 -2.94
CA HIS A 39 -19.00 -10.65 -4.13
C HIS A 39 -18.68 -9.14 -4.18
N VAL A 40 -17.52 -8.70 -3.65
CA VAL A 40 -17.07 -7.31 -3.78
C VAL A 40 -16.30 -7.12 -5.09
N ASN A 41 -16.69 -6.12 -5.89
CA ASN A 41 -16.01 -5.83 -7.15
C ASN A 41 -14.69 -5.05 -6.93
N HIS A 42 -13.76 -5.17 -7.88
CA HIS A 42 -12.42 -4.57 -7.77
C HIS A 42 -12.45 -3.03 -7.76
N GLU A 43 -13.37 -2.41 -8.48
CA GLU A 43 -13.51 -0.94 -8.54
C GLU A 43 -13.91 -0.35 -7.17
N LEU A 44 -14.80 -1.04 -6.46
CA LEU A 44 -15.20 -0.70 -5.10
C LEU A 44 -14.05 -0.92 -4.12
N LEU A 45 -13.32 -2.04 -4.23
CA LEU A 45 -12.12 -2.27 -3.42
C LEU A 45 -11.09 -1.16 -3.60
N ALA A 46 -10.80 -0.78 -4.85
CA ALA A 46 -9.89 0.31 -5.17
C ALA A 46 -10.34 1.63 -4.52
N SER A 47 -11.63 1.96 -4.64
CA SER A 47 -12.22 3.17 -4.05
C SER A 47 -12.11 3.17 -2.53
N ILE A 48 -12.40 2.04 -1.88
CA ILE A 48 -12.31 1.91 -0.42
C ILE A 48 -10.86 2.06 0.05
N VAL A 49 -9.90 1.41 -0.62
CA VAL A 49 -8.47 1.55 -0.30
C VAL A 49 -8.03 3.01 -0.39
N GLN A 50 -8.41 3.72 -1.45
CA GLN A 50 -8.08 5.14 -1.62
C GLN A 50 -8.64 6.02 -0.50
N GLN A 51 -9.86 5.74 -0.01
CA GLN A 51 -10.50 6.49 1.08
C GLN A 51 -9.94 6.16 2.47
N ASN A 52 -9.54 4.91 2.68
CA ASN A 52 -9.14 4.41 3.99
C ASN A 52 -7.67 4.66 4.33
N LEU A 53 -6.85 5.06 3.36
CA LEU A 53 -5.44 5.35 3.55
C LEU A 53 -5.23 6.72 4.20
N LEU A 54 -4.33 6.76 5.20
CA LEU A 54 -3.92 7.99 5.89
C LEU A 54 -2.59 8.53 5.36
N SER A 55 -1.78 7.73 4.66
CA SER A 55 -0.48 8.16 4.15
C SER A 55 -0.60 9.35 3.18
N GLU A 56 -0.20 10.55 3.64
CA GLU A 56 -0.25 11.79 2.85
C GLU A 56 0.55 11.67 1.54
N ARG A 57 1.74 11.06 1.60
CA ARG A 57 2.57 10.81 0.40
C ARG A 57 1.88 9.93 -0.64
N PHE A 58 1.07 8.98 -0.18
CA PHE A 58 0.26 8.16 -1.08
C PHE A 58 -0.91 8.97 -1.65
N LYS A 59 -1.64 9.72 -0.82
CA LYS A 59 -2.74 10.59 -1.26
C LYS A 59 -2.29 11.60 -2.33
N GLU A 60 -1.13 12.22 -2.16
CA GLU A 60 -0.52 13.10 -3.16
C GLU A 60 -0.31 12.38 -4.51
N SER A 61 0.15 11.12 -4.48
CA SER A 61 0.31 10.32 -5.69
C SER A 61 -1.01 10.02 -6.38
N ILE A 62 -2.08 9.85 -5.61
CA ILE A 62 -3.43 9.62 -6.14
C ILE A 62 -3.99 10.90 -6.76
N ALA A 63 -3.84 12.03 -6.08
CA ALA A 63 -4.29 13.34 -6.58
C ALA A 63 -3.61 13.73 -7.89
N GLY A 64 -2.32 13.42 -8.06
CA GLY A 64 -1.59 13.71 -9.30
C GLY A 64 -1.99 12.84 -10.50
N LYS A 65 -2.45 11.61 -10.26
CA LYS A 65 -2.95 10.71 -11.31
C LYS A 65 -3.91 9.72 -10.65
N SER A 66 -5.22 9.86 -10.77
CA SER A 66 -6.13 8.88 -10.14
C SER A 66 -5.86 7.47 -10.70
N PRO A 67 -5.69 6.44 -9.87
CA PRO A 67 -5.67 5.06 -10.34
C PRO A 67 -7.10 4.63 -10.70
N THR A 68 -7.25 3.99 -11.85
CA THR A 68 -8.55 3.58 -12.38
C THR A 68 -8.90 2.15 -11.99
N THR A 69 -7.89 1.33 -11.69
CA THR A 69 -8.03 -0.09 -11.37
C THR A 69 -7.43 -0.45 -10.02
N MET A 70 -7.86 -1.59 -9.47
CA MET A 70 -7.26 -2.13 -8.24
C MET A 70 -5.78 -2.47 -8.45
N GLU A 71 -5.41 -2.96 -9.64
CA GLU A 71 -4.02 -3.24 -10.01
C GLU A 71 -3.17 -1.97 -9.96
N ASP A 72 -3.67 -0.83 -10.46
CA ASP A 72 -2.97 0.45 -10.38
C ASP A 72 -2.76 0.91 -8.93
N VAL A 73 -3.78 0.71 -8.07
CA VAL A 73 -3.70 1.00 -6.63
C VAL A 73 -2.59 0.15 -5.99
N LEU A 74 -2.59 -1.16 -6.26
CA LEU A 74 -1.61 -2.10 -5.72
C LEU A 74 -0.19 -1.78 -6.19
N MET A 75 0.02 -1.51 -7.47
CA MET A 75 1.35 -1.14 -8.01
C MET A 75 1.93 0.08 -7.30
N ARG A 76 1.11 1.10 -7.05
CA ARG A 76 1.56 2.30 -6.34
C ARG A 76 1.80 2.03 -4.87
N LEU A 77 0.93 1.26 -4.22
CA LEU A 77 1.13 0.86 -2.83
C LEU A 77 2.48 0.15 -2.66
N GLN A 78 2.82 -0.79 -3.55
CA GLN A 78 4.13 -1.45 -3.53
C GLN A 78 5.28 -0.47 -3.63
N LYS A 79 5.18 0.53 -4.53
CA LYS A 79 6.20 1.58 -4.65
C LYS A 79 6.37 2.34 -3.33
N TYR A 80 5.28 2.73 -2.67
CA TYR A 80 5.34 3.49 -1.44
C TYR A 80 5.79 2.67 -0.22
N ILE A 81 5.40 1.39 -0.13
CA ILE A 81 5.93 0.46 0.87
C ILE A 81 7.46 0.39 0.78
N ARG A 82 8.02 0.24 -0.43
CA ARG A 82 9.49 0.23 -0.62
C ARG A 82 10.14 1.54 -0.20
N ILE A 83 9.49 2.68 -0.45
CA ILE A 83 9.98 4.00 -0.02
C ILE A 83 9.97 4.11 1.51
N GLU A 84 8.90 3.68 2.17
CA GLU A 84 8.79 3.65 3.64
C GLU A 84 9.88 2.75 4.25
N GLU A 85 10.03 1.51 3.77
CA GLU A 85 11.03 0.55 4.25
C GLU A 85 12.47 1.03 4.00
N SER A 86 12.74 1.69 2.86
CA SER A 86 14.07 2.25 2.56
C SER A 86 14.42 3.44 3.47
N ASN A 87 13.47 4.32 3.75
CA ASN A 87 13.69 5.46 4.65
C ASN A 87 13.88 5.01 6.11
N ALA A 88 13.20 3.94 6.52
CA ALA A 88 13.37 3.35 7.85
C ALA A 88 14.74 2.66 8.03
N SER A 89 15.35 2.21 6.92
CA SER A 89 16.63 1.47 6.94
C SER A 89 17.87 2.35 6.82
N ASP A 90 17.71 3.64 6.50
CA ASP A 90 18.82 4.60 6.37
C ASP A 90 18.76 5.68 7.46
N PRO A 91 19.39 5.45 8.64
CA PRO A 91 19.48 6.46 9.69
C PRO A 91 20.33 7.68 9.31
N PHE A 92 20.96 7.72 8.13
CA PHE A 92 21.85 8.80 7.68
C PHE A 92 21.28 9.66 6.52
N GLN A 93 20.12 9.32 5.95
CA GLN A 93 19.56 10.08 4.82
C GLN A 93 18.73 11.31 5.21
N SER A 94 18.40 11.48 6.49
CA SER A 94 17.63 12.63 7.00
C SER A 94 18.38 13.97 6.90
N VAL A 95 19.69 13.97 6.64
CA VAL A 95 20.52 15.19 6.64
C VAL A 95 20.83 15.75 5.25
N LYS A 96 20.53 15.04 4.15
CA LYS A 96 21.08 15.36 2.81
C LYS A 96 20.07 15.83 1.76
N ARG A 97 18.85 16.20 2.16
CA ARG A 97 17.84 16.79 1.25
C ARG A 97 17.80 18.32 1.31
N LYS A 98 18.94 18.96 1.49
CA LYS A 98 19.11 20.37 1.19
C LYS A 98 20.40 20.51 0.41
N ASP A 99 20.26 21.04 -0.81
CA ASP A 99 21.32 21.27 -1.78
C ASP A 99 21.73 20.07 -2.63
N ARG A 100 21.23 20.03 -3.87
CA ARG A 100 22.05 20.23 -5.09
C ARG A 100 21.42 19.53 -6.29
N GLY A 101 21.13 20.32 -7.32
CA GLY A 101 20.62 19.86 -8.60
C GLY A 101 21.62 19.03 -9.40
N GLU A 102 21.05 18.42 -10.45
CA GLU A 102 21.68 17.90 -11.66
C GLU A 102 22.68 16.72 -11.57
N GLU A 103 22.27 15.68 -12.29
CA GLU A 103 23.07 14.81 -13.16
C GLU A 103 23.82 13.58 -12.60
N LYS A 104 23.54 12.46 -13.29
CA LYS A 104 24.35 11.25 -13.52
C LYS A 104 24.29 10.09 -12.51
N GLU A 105 23.60 9.04 -12.94
CA GLU A 105 23.93 7.63 -12.69
C GLU A 105 25.42 7.33 -13.05
N PRO A 106 26.10 6.36 -12.37
CA PRO A 106 25.88 4.94 -12.71
C PRO A 106 25.99 3.89 -11.57
N LYS A 107 25.17 2.85 -11.71
CA LYS A 107 25.38 1.41 -11.41
C LYS A 107 26.25 1.02 -10.18
N LYS A 108 25.60 0.40 -9.19
CA LYS A 108 26.17 -0.79 -8.50
C LYS A 108 25.14 -1.92 -8.43
N LYS A 109 25.40 -2.97 -9.22
CA LYS A 109 24.83 -4.31 -9.01
C LYS A 109 25.13 -4.73 -7.58
N LYS A 110 24.10 -4.89 -6.76
CA LYS A 110 24.08 -5.92 -5.73
C LYS A 110 22.98 -6.89 -6.14
N GLU A 111 23.42 -7.99 -6.75
CA GLU A 111 22.68 -9.25 -6.71
C GLU A 111 22.39 -9.54 -5.24
N ARG A 112 21.18 -9.21 -4.83
CA ARG A 112 20.58 -9.82 -3.67
C ARG A 112 19.29 -10.38 -4.19
N ASN A 113 19.28 -11.69 -4.36
CA ASN A 113 18.11 -12.49 -4.64
C ASN A 113 17.06 -12.17 -3.58
N HIS A 114 16.27 -11.13 -3.84
CA HIS A 114 15.10 -10.80 -3.10
C HIS A 114 13.95 -11.24 -3.98
N LEU A 115 13.55 -12.49 -3.72
CA LEU A 115 12.20 -12.96 -3.98
C LEU A 115 11.22 -11.81 -3.68
N PRO A 116 10.13 -11.66 -4.46
CA PRO A 116 9.09 -10.73 -4.08
C PRO A 116 8.73 -11.01 -2.62
N SER A 117 8.88 -9.99 -1.75
CA SER A 117 8.42 -10.09 -0.37
C SER A 117 6.95 -10.49 -0.45
N ALA A 118 6.66 -11.70 0.01
CA ALA A 118 5.42 -12.45 -0.20
C ALA A 118 4.22 -11.86 0.57
N GLY A 119 4.07 -10.54 0.57
CA GLY A 119 2.97 -9.83 1.25
C GLY A 119 1.69 -9.76 0.41
N PHE A 120 1.77 -9.88 -0.92
CA PHE A 120 0.62 -9.62 -1.81
C PHE A 120 0.40 -10.64 -2.91
N THR A 121 1.22 -11.70 -2.98
CA THR A 121 0.95 -12.86 -3.84
C THR A 121 -0.32 -13.62 -3.44
N LEU A 122 -0.99 -13.20 -2.35
CA LEU A 122 -2.24 -13.76 -1.84
C LEU A 122 -3.48 -12.93 -2.19
N TYR A 123 -3.37 -11.81 -2.91
CA TYR A 123 -4.57 -11.16 -3.46
C TYR A 123 -5.11 -12.01 -4.61
N THR A 124 -5.96 -12.96 -4.25
CA THR A 124 -6.79 -13.76 -5.16
C THR A 124 -8.24 -13.43 -4.80
N PRO A 125 -9.00 -12.76 -5.68
CA PRO A 125 -10.39 -12.43 -5.43
C PRO A 125 -11.27 -13.68 -5.25
#